data_AF-A0AAU8K745-F1
#
_entry.id   AF-A0AAU8K745-F1
#
_cell.length_a   1.000
_cell.length_b   1.000
_cell.length_c   1.000
_cell.angle_alpha   90.00
_cell.angle_beta   90.00
_cell.angle_gamma   90.00
#
_symmetry.space_group_name_H-M   'P 1'
#
loop_
_entity.id
_entity.type
_entity.pdbx_description
1 polymer ?
#
loop_
_entity_poly.entity_id
_entity_poly.type
_entity_poly.pdbx_seq_one_letter_code
_entity_poly.pdbx_strand_id
1 'polypeptide(L)'
;MPHPAVRPPLRRRRVLAALAGGIAVAAGAGLLLSHAAATDSPDTAAEATPEVVPPTANAAFDYQIGGAYTPPAGVEAVSRDRGSRPAEGLYNVCYVNAFQTQPDALDRWEKDNPDLLLRDADGDLVNDEAWGEALLDTSTAGKRTRLARIVGDWIDGCAESGFQAVEPDNLDSYERSDGLLTRADNAAFAKLLAGRAHEAGLAIGQKNTTDLLGQREEIGFDFAVAEECGRYDECADYASAYDDKVFVVEYTADDFRKACSSVGAKISVVRRDLDVVPAGRPGYVFRAC
;
A
#
# COMPACT_ATOMS: atom_id res chain seq x y z
N MET A 1 11.17 17.48 -21.06
CA MET A 1 12.22 18.31 -20.43
C MET A 1 12.65 17.59 -19.17
N PRO A 2 13.96 17.42 -18.86
CA PRO A 2 14.36 16.61 -17.73
C PRO A 2 13.97 17.33 -16.42
N HIS A 3 13.12 16.69 -15.62
CA HIS A 3 12.77 17.16 -14.28
C HIS A 3 14.00 17.04 -13.36
N PRO A 4 14.33 18.09 -12.57
CA PRO A 4 15.45 18.03 -11.64
C PRO A 4 15.12 17.10 -10.47
N ALA A 5 16.07 16.23 -10.12
CA ALA A 5 15.98 15.35 -8.96
C ALA A 5 15.79 16.17 -7.67
N VAL A 6 14.64 16.00 -7.03
CA VAL A 6 14.31 16.63 -5.75
C VAL A 6 15.07 15.90 -4.64
N ARG A 7 15.80 16.66 -3.81
CA ARG A 7 16.48 16.15 -2.61
C ARG A 7 15.60 16.42 -1.38
N PRO A 8 15.22 15.40 -0.58
CA PRO A 8 14.52 15.64 0.68
C PRO A 8 15.49 16.15 1.77
N PRO A 9 14.99 16.94 2.76
CA PRO A 9 15.81 17.49 3.83
C PRO A 9 16.18 16.44 4.89
N LEU A 10 17.41 16.53 5.39
CA LEU A 10 17.99 15.67 6.43
C LEU A 10 17.17 15.70 7.74
N ARG A 11 16.53 14.58 8.11
CA ARG A 11 15.87 14.40 9.42
C ARG A 11 16.91 14.27 10.54
N ARG A 12 16.80 15.12 11.58
CA ARG A 12 17.56 14.99 12.84
C ARG A 12 16.94 13.88 13.70
N ARG A 13 17.72 12.82 13.99
CA ARG A 13 17.36 11.77 14.95
C ARG A 13 17.22 12.37 16.36
N ARG A 14 16.05 12.24 16.98
CA ARG A 14 15.86 12.39 18.44
C ARG A 14 15.64 11.01 19.04
N VAL A 15 16.53 10.64 19.95
CA VAL A 15 16.45 9.44 20.79
C VAL A 15 15.48 9.73 21.94
N LEU A 16 14.51 8.85 22.17
CA LEU A 16 13.74 8.81 23.42
C LEU A 16 13.70 7.39 23.96
N ALA A 17 14.05 7.30 25.24
CA ALA A 17 14.28 6.09 26.01
C ALA A 17 12.97 5.44 26.50
N ALA A 18 13.08 4.13 26.74
CA ALA A 18 12.05 3.22 27.21
C ALA A 18 11.50 3.54 28.60
N LEU A 19 10.31 3.01 28.90
CA LEU A 19 9.94 2.53 30.23
C LEU A 19 8.91 1.40 30.13
N ALA A 20 9.30 0.26 30.70
CA ALA A 20 8.50 -0.94 30.88
C ALA A 20 7.55 -0.81 32.06
N GLY A 21 6.43 -1.51 32.00
CA GLY A 21 5.53 -1.73 33.14
C GLY A 21 4.60 -2.90 32.86
N GLY A 22 4.94 -4.08 33.38
CA GLY A 22 4.07 -5.25 33.36
C GLY A 22 3.17 -5.30 34.59
N ILE A 23 1.98 -5.87 34.44
CA ILE A 23 1.20 -6.50 35.52
C ILE A 23 0.52 -7.75 34.94
N ALA A 24 0.56 -8.81 35.75
CA ALA A 24 0.17 -10.18 35.45
C ALA A 24 -1.16 -10.57 36.13
N VAL A 25 -1.86 -11.52 35.48
CA VAL A 25 -2.70 -12.61 36.05
C VAL A 25 -4.02 -12.27 36.75
N ALA A 26 -5.12 -12.86 36.25
CA ALA A 26 -5.95 -13.81 37.03
C ALA A 26 -6.98 -14.55 36.15
N ALA A 27 -6.95 -15.88 36.26
CA ALA A 27 -7.90 -16.82 35.68
C ALA A 27 -9.21 -16.84 36.47
N GLY A 28 -10.33 -17.07 35.77
CA GLY A 28 -11.65 -17.30 36.37
C GLY A 28 -12.45 -18.28 35.53
N ALA A 29 -12.43 -19.55 35.95
CA ALA A 29 -13.28 -20.60 35.40
C ALA A 29 -14.74 -20.41 35.86
N GLY A 30 -15.67 -20.50 34.92
CA GLY A 30 -17.11 -20.50 35.18
C GLY A 30 -17.81 -21.45 34.22
N LEU A 31 -17.95 -22.70 34.64
CA LEU A 31 -18.71 -23.74 33.94
C LEU A 31 -20.21 -23.51 34.22
N LEU A 32 -21.01 -23.20 33.20
CA LEU A 32 -22.47 -23.28 33.26
C LEU A 32 -22.96 -24.17 32.13
N LEU A 33 -23.36 -25.39 32.50
CA LEU A 33 -24.12 -26.32 31.68
C LEU A 33 -25.58 -25.88 31.66
N SER A 34 -26.10 -25.53 30.49
CA SER A 34 -27.54 -25.52 30.20
C SER A 34 -27.79 -26.27 28.91
N HIS A 35 -28.49 -27.39 29.02
CA HIS A 35 -28.92 -28.23 27.91
C HIS A 35 -30.23 -27.70 27.29
N ALA A 36 -30.22 -27.68 25.95
CA ALA A 36 -31.31 -28.00 25.02
C ALA A 36 -32.52 -27.06 24.89
N ALA A 37 -32.62 -26.42 23.72
CA ALA A 37 -33.68 -26.70 22.73
C ALA A 37 -33.29 -26.07 21.38
N ALA A 38 -32.63 -26.86 20.51
CA ALA A 38 -32.38 -26.46 19.12
C ALA A 38 -33.60 -26.85 18.28
N THR A 39 -34.40 -25.84 17.90
CA THR A 39 -35.27 -25.94 16.74
C THR A 39 -34.40 -25.78 15.49
N ASP A 40 -34.45 -26.76 14.61
CA ASP A 40 -33.83 -26.76 13.28
C ASP A 40 -34.24 -25.49 12.51
N SER A 41 -33.35 -24.50 12.51
CA SER A 41 -33.34 -23.41 11.54
C SER A 41 -32.36 -23.83 10.45
N PRO A 42 -32.68 -23.66 9.15
CA PRO A 42 -31.73 -23.98 8.10
C PRO A 42 -30.47 -23.15 8.32
N ASP A 43 -29.34 -23.84 8.49
CA ASP A 43 -28.00 -23.26 8.53
C ASP A 43 -27.83 -22.38 7.29
N THR A 44 -27.95 -21.07 7.46
CA THR A 44 -27.29 -20.11 6.58
C THR A 44 -25.81 -20.38 6.80
N ALA A 45 -25.20 -21.19 5.95
CA ALA A 45 -23.75 -21.40 5.96
C ALA A 45 -23.11 -20.01 5.95
N ALA A 46 -22.51 -19.62 7.07
CA ALA A 46 -21.72 -18.40 7.11
C ALA A 46 -20.66 -18.57 6.02
N GLU A 47 -20.69 -17.70 5.00
CA GLU A 47 -19.62 -17.64 4.02
C GLU A 47 -18.32 -17.49 4.81
N ALA A 48 -17.43 -18.47 4.68
CA ALA A 48 -16.13 -18.42 5.31
C ALA A 48 -15.43 -17.17 4.80
N THR A 49 -14.96 -16.32 5.71
CA THR A 49 -14.14 -15.16 5.34
C THR A 49 -12.97 -15.65 4.49
N PRO A 50 -12.76 -15.09 3.29
CA PRO A 50 -11.69 -15.55 2.42
C PRO A 50 -10.34 -15.41 3.13
N GLU A 51 -9.47 -16.41 2.96
CA GLU A 51 -8.15 -16.43 3.58
C GLU A 51 -7.26 -15.36 2.94
N VAL A 52 -6.71 -14.47 3.77
CA VAL A 52 -5.72 -13.48 3.34
C VAL A 52 -4.37 -14.17 3.16
N VAL A 53 -3.86 -14.18 1.94
CA VAL A 53 -2.57 -14.80 1.60
C VAL A 53 -1.57 -13.71 1.18
N PRO A 54 -0.56 -13.38 2.01
CA PRO A 54 0.52 -12.47 1.64
C PRO A 54 1.40 -13.05 0.51
N PRO A 55 2.20 -12.22 -0.20
CA PRO A 55 3.13 -12.72 -1.21
C PRO A 55 4.20 -13.61 -0.59
N THR A 56 4.77 -14.49 -1.41
CA THR A 56 5.96 -15.26 -1.03
C THR A 56 7.17 -14.32 -0.98
N ALA A 57 7.99 -14.45 0.07
CA ALA A 57 9.22 -13.68 0.18
C ALA A 57 10.16 -13.97 -1.00
N ASN A 58 10.82 -12.93 -1.51
CA ASN A 58 11.69 -12.98 -2.68
C ASN A 58 11.04 -13.51 -3.98
N ALA A 59 9.72 -13.46 -4.11
CA ALA A 59 9.05 -13.84 -5.35
C ALA A 59 9.47 -12.88 -6.48
N ALA A 60 9.94 -13.41 -7.61
CA ALA A 60 10.41 -12.56 -8.71
C ALA A 60 9.28 -11.62 -9.18
N PHE A 61 9.55 -10.30 -9.16
CA PHE A 61 8.51 -9.28 -9.27
C PHE A 61 8.62 -8.45 -10.55
N ASP A 62 7.47 -8.05 -11.10
CA ASP A 62 7.38 -7.05 -12.16
C ASP A 62 6.33 -5.97 -11.83
N TYR A 63 6.73 -4.70 -11.95
CA TYR A 63 5.89 -3.55 -11.64
C TYR A 63 5.30 -3.00 -12.94
N GLN A 64 4.00 -3.23 -13.14
CA GLN A 64 3.27 -3.00 -14.39
C GLN A 64 2.11 -2.00 -14.22
N ILE A 65 2.29 -0.98 -13.38
CA ILE A 65 1.24 0.02 -13.12
C ILE A 65 1.03 0.98 -14.30
N GLY A 66 2.04 1.21 -15.13
CA GLY A 66 1.94 2.00 -16.38
C GLY A 66 1.25 1.26 -17.55
N GLY A 67 0.80 0.03 -17.31
CA GLY A 67 0.00 -0.77 -18.24
C GLY A 67 0.40 -2.24 -18.26
N ALA A 68 -0.60 -3.11 -18.35
CA ALA A 68 -0.39 -4.56 -18.38
C ALA A 68 0.30 -5.06 -19.66
N TYR A 69 1.22 -6.00 -19.51
CA TYR A 69 1.82 -6.79 -20.59
C TYR A 69 2.16 -8.19 -20.10
N THR A 70 2.40 -9.14 -21.01
CA THR A 70 2.81 -10.50 -20.63
C THR A 70 4.08 -10.45 -19.77
N PRO A 71 4.03 -10.86 -18.49
CA PRO A 71 5.20 -10.80 -17.61
C PRO A 71 6.37 -11.63 -18.18
N PRO A 72 7.62 -11.16 -18.05
CA PRO A 72 8.79 -11.93 -18.46
C PRO A 72 8.82 -13.32 -17.81
N ALA A 73 9.44 -14.29 -18.49
CA ALA A 73 9.59 -15.63 -17.95
C ALA A 73 10.32 -15.61 -16.60
N GLY A 74 9.81 -16.37 -15.64
CA GLY A 74 10.35 -16.44 -14.27
C GLY A 74 9.80 -15.40 -13.30
N VAL A 75 8.95 -14.46 -13.75
CA VAL A 75 8.18 -13.61 -12.84
C VAL A 75 7.11 -14.45 -12.14
N GLU A 76 6.96 -14.24 -10.83
CA GLU A 76 6.06 -14.95 -9.93
C GLU A 76 4.98 -14.02 -9.34
N ALA A 77 5.27 -12.72 -9.25
CA ALA A 77 4.35 -11.70 -8.76
C ALA A 77 4.36 -10.44 -9.64
N VAL A 78 3.21 -9.77 -9.76
CA VAL A 78 3.08 -8.51 -10.49
C VAL A 78 2.23 -7.50 -9.72
N SER A 79 2.57 -6.21 -9.82
CA SER A 79 1.61 -5.14 -9.50
C SER A 79 1.06 -4.52 -10.77
N ARG A 80 -0.25 -4.29 -10.82
CA ARG A 80 -0.96 -3.69 -11.95
C ARG A 80 -2.01 -2.70 -11.47
N ASP A 81 -2.26 -1.68 -12.26
CA ASP A 81 -3.38 -0.74 -12.04
C ASP A 81 -4.71 -1.49 -11.87
N ARG A 82 -5.58 -1.03 -10.96
CA ARG A 82 -6.90 -1.62 -10.70
C ARG A 82 -7.81 -1.74 -11.93
N GLY A 83 -7.60 -0.95 -12.97
CA GLY A 83 -8.32 -1.05 -14.25
C GLY A 83 -7.76 -2.13 -15.19
N SER A 84 -6.61 -2.72 -14.87
CA SER A 84 -5.98 -3.77 -15.65
C SER A 84 -6.41 -5.16 -15.19
N ARG A 85 -6.40 -6.13 -16.12
CA ARG A 85 -6.65 -7.54 -15.77
C ARG A 85 -5.46 -8.13 -15.00
N PRO A 86 -5.69 -8.98 -14.00
CA PRO A 86 -4.64 -9.81 -13.40
C PRO A 86 -3.92 -10.68 -14.45
N ALA A 87 -2.66 -11.01 -14.16
CA ALA A 87 -1.89 -12.02 -14.89
C ALA A 87 -2.26 -13.41 -14.36
N GLU A 88 -2.68 -14.31 -15.26
CA GLU A 88 -3.03 -15.68 -14.90
C GLU A 88 -1.84 -16.43 -14.29
N GLY A 89 -2.09 -17.17 -13.21
CA GLY A 89 -1.10 -18.06 -12.59
C GLY A 89 0.00 -17.37 -11.76
N LEU A 90 -0.07 -16.04 -11.59
CA LEU A 90 0.87 -15.26 -10.78
C LEU A 90 0.18 -14.69 -9.54
N TYR A 91 0.97 -14.20 -8.58
CA TYR A 91 0.47 -13.39 -7.48
C TYR A 91 0.25 -11.94 -7.96
N ASN A 92 -0.97 -11.44 -7.88
CA ASN A 92 -1.35 -10.14 -8.41
C ASN A 92 -1.66 -9.14 -7.30
N VAL A 93 -0.89 -8.05 -7.28
CA VAL A 93 -1.11 -6.87 -6.46
C VAL A 93 -1.87 -5.83 -7.29
N CYS A 94 -2.96 -5.30 -6.73
CA CYS A 94 -3.81 -4.29 -7.34
C CYS A 94 -3.36 -2.91 -6.87
N TYR A 95 -2.79 -2.12 -7.78
CA TYR A 95 -2.45 -0.72 -7.52
C TYR A 95 -3.69 0.14 -7.41
N VAL A 96 -3.77 0.90 -6.32
CA VAL A 96 -4.85 1.84 -6.06
C VAL A 96 -4.24 3.16 -5.58
N ASN A 97 -4.38 4.24 -6.35
CA ASN A 97 -4.05 5.58 -5.85
C ASN A 97 -5.09 5.99 -4.80
N ALA A 98 -4.75 5.79 -3.53
CA ALA A 98 -5.72 5.82 -2.43
C ALA A 98 -5.71 7.16 -1.67
N PHE A 99 -4.63 7.94 -1.76
CA PHE A 99 -4.41 9.17 -0.98
C PHE A 99 -4.32 10.44 -1.86
N GLN A 100 -4.35 10.28 -3.18
CA GLN A 100 -4.43 11.36 -4.16
C GLN A 100 -5.49 11.04 -5.22
N THR A 101 -5.88 12.06 -5.98
CA THR A 101 -6.68 11.87 -7.20
C THR A 101 -5.79 11.44 -8.36
N GLN A 102 -6.32 10.69 -9.33
CA GLN A 102 -5.69 10.60 -10.65
C GLN A 102 -5.95 11.88 -11.47
N PRO A 103 -5.05 12.31 -12.38
CA PRO A 103 -5.20 13.55 -13.13
C PRO A 103 -6.47 13.59 -13.98
N ASP A 104 -6.93 12.44 -14.47
CA ASP A 104 -8.15 12.30 -15.27
C ASP A 104 -9.43 12.16 -14.40
N ALA A 105 -9.29 12.04 -13.08
CA ALA A 105 -10.39 11.89 -12.15
C ALA A 105 -10.76 13.18 -11.39
N LEU A 106 -9.92 14.23 -11.45
CA LEU A 106 -10.08 15.44 -10.64
C LEU A 106 -11.44 16.11 -10.84
N ASP A 107 -11.88 16.32 -12.09
CA ASP A 107 -13.17 16.94 -12.41
C ASP A 107 -14.34 16.23 -11.72
N ARG A 108 -14.27 14.90 -11.61
CA ARG A 108 -15.28 14.10 -10.94
C ARG A 108 -15.23 14.27 -9.42
N TRP A 109 -14.04 14.32 -8.85
CA TRP A 109 -13.87 14.61 -7.42
C TRP A 109 -14.41 15.98 -7.05
N GLU A 110 -14.10 17.02 -7.82
CA GLU A 110 -14.62 18.37 -7.58
C GLU A 110 -16.14 18.46 -7.69
N LYS A 111 -16.74 17.64 -8.54
CA LYS A 111 -18.20 17.59 -8.68
C LYS A 111 -18.88 16.80 -7.57
N ASP A 112 -18.41 15.58 -7.32
CA ASP A 112 -19.12 14.59 -6.51
C ASP A 112 -18.72 14.67 -5.03
N ASN A 113 -17.46 15.01 -4.74
CA ASN A 113 -16.88 15.03 -3.39
C ASN A 113 -15.86 16.16 -3.19
N PRO A 114 -16.19 17.44 -3.49
CA PRO A 114 -15.24 18.54 -3.42
C PRO A 114 -14.64 18.76 -2.03
N ASP A 115 -15.35 18.33 -0.98
CA ASP A 115 -14.94 18.47 0.41
C ASP A 115 -13.98 17.37 0.88
N LEU A 116 -13.79 16.33 0.07
CA LEU A 116 -12.79 15.28 0.29
C LEU A 116 -11.45 15.58 -0.39
N LEU A 117 -11.36 16.69 -1.13
CA LEU A 117 -10.10 17.21 -1.65
C LEU A 117 -9.44 18.12 -0.61
N LEU A 118 -8.13 17.96 -0.41
CA LEU A 118 -7.38 18.80 0.50
C LEU A 118 -7.27 20.20 -0.07
N ARG A 119 -7.66 21.19 0.74
CA ARG A 119 -7.59 22.60 0.39
C ARG A 119 -6.87 23.38 1.47
N ASP A 120 -6.14 24.41 1.06
CA ASP A 120 -5.47 25.31 1.98
C ASP A 120 -6.44 26.34 2.60
N ALA A 121 -5.88 27.31 3.31
CA ALA A 121 -6.67 28.35 3.99
C ALA A 121 -7.36 29.32 3.01
N ASP A 122 -6.85 29.45 1.79
CA ASP A 122 -7.41 30.30 0.74
C ASP A 122 -8.45 29.55 -0.12
N GLY A 123 -8.55 28.22 0.08
CA GLY A 123 -9.50 27.34 -0.59
C GLY A 123 -8.94 26.68 -1.86
N ASP A 124 -7.65 26.88 -2.14
CA ASP A 124 -6.97 26.30 -3.29
C ASP A 124 -6.61 24.83 -3.04
N LEU A 125 -6.59 24.04 -4.12
CA LEU A 125 -6.23 22.62 -4.04
C LEU A 125 -4.77 22.45 -3.67
N VAL A 126 -4.51 21.58 -2.71
CA VAL A 126 -3.15 21.14 -2.38
C VAL A 126 -2.80 19.98 -3.30
N ASN A 127 -1.85 20.21 -4.20
CA ASN A 127 -1.45 19.26 -5.22
C ASN A 127 -0.04 18.74 -4.97
N ASP A 128 0.20 17.51 -5.41
CA ASP A 128 1.54 17.00 -5.62
C ASP A 128 2.16 17.70 -6.83
N GLU A 129 3.17 18.55 -6.62
CA GLU A 129 3.81 19.30 -7.71
C GLU A 129 4.48 18.38 -8.75
N ALA A 130 4.93 17.19 -8.36
CA ALA A 130 5.62 16.28 -9.27
C ALA A 130 4.65 15.62 -10.27
N TRP A 131 3.42 15.37 -9.84
CA TRP A 131 2.43 14.59 -10.60
C TRP A 131 1.17 15.37 -11.01
N GLY A 132 0.97 16.57 -10.45
CA GLY A 132 -0.22 17.39 -10.71
C GLY A 132 -1.50 16.81 -10.13
N GLU A 133 -1.40 15.99 -9.09
CA GLU A 133 -2.50 15.24 -8.49
C GLU A 133 -2.95 15.89 -7.18
N ALA A 134 -4.25 16.11 -7.00
CA ALA A 134 -4.79 16.69 -5.77
C ALA A 134 -4.74 15.67 -4.62
N LEU A 135 -4.32 16.13 -3.44
CA LEU A 135 -4.32 15.29 -2.24
C LEU A 135 -5.74 15.09 -1.72
N LEU A 136 -6.03 13.90 -1.21
CA LEU A 136 -7.29 13.61 -0.52
C LEU A 136 -7.20 14.03 0.95
N ASP A 137 -8.28 14.62 1.47
CA ASP A 137 -8.31 15.15 2.81
C ASP A 137 -8.63 14.06 3.85
N THR A 138 -7.57 13.57 4.50
CA THR A 138 -7.66 12.57 5.57
C THR A 138 -7.77 13.19 6.97
N SER A 139 -7.87 14.52 7.11
CA SER A 139 -7.71 15.26 8.39
C SER A 139 -8.76 14.96 9.47
N THR A 140 -9.92 14.42 9.09
CA THR A 140 -10.99 14.10 10.05
C THR A 140 -11.49 12.68 9.89
N ALA A 141 -11.93 12.07 10.99
CA ALA A 141 -12.51 10.73 10.97
C ALA A 141 -13.72 10.61 10.02
N GLY A 142 -14.53 11.66 9.91
CA GLY A 142 -15.67 11.70 8.98
C GLY A 142 -15.24 11.65 7.52
N LYS A 143 -14.20 12.42 7.14
CA LYS A 143 -13.65 12.38 5.79
C LYS A 143 -12.98 11.04 5.49
N ARG A 144 -12.17 10.51 6.41
CA ARG A 144 -11.57 9.16 6.28
C ARG A 144 -12.60 8.06 6.08
N THR A 145 -13.72 8.10 6.81
CA THR A 145 -14.81 7.12 6.65
C THR A 145 -15.45 7.20 5.26
N ARG A 146 -15.63 8.40 4.71
CA ARG A 146 -16.19 8.58 3.36
C ARG A 146 -15.20 8.19 2.27
N LEU A 147 -13.93 8.57 2.43
CA LEU A 147 -12.85 8.13 1.55
C LEU A 147 -12.73 6.60 1.54
N ALA A 148 -12.78 5.95 2.71
CA ALA A 148 -12.70 4.51 2.84
C ALA A 148 -13.85 3.77 2.16
N ARG A 149 -15.03 4.40 2.01
CA ARG A 149 -16.12 3.82 1.20
C ARG A 149 -15.77 3.86 -0.29
N ILE A 150 -15.32 5.01 -0.78
CA ILE A 150 -14.98 5.17 -2.21
C ILE A 150 -13.81 4.26 -2.61
N VAL A 151 -12.73 4.29 -1.82
CA VAL A 151 -11.56 3.44 -2.05
C VAL A 151 -11.87 1.97 -1.75
N GLY A 152 -12.75 1.71 -0.78
CA GLY A 152 -13.25 0.37 -0.48
C GLY A 152 -13.94 -0.28 -1.67
N ASP A 153 -14.80 0.45 -2.38
CA ASP A 153 -15.43 -0.06 -3.62
C ASP A 153 -14.38 -0.41 -4.70
N TRP A 154 -13.23 0.27 -4.73
CA TRP A 154 -12.14 -0.07 -5.64
C TRP A 154 -11.40 -1.34 -5.20
N ILE A 155 -11.16 -1.49 -3.89
CA ILE A 155 -10.57 -2.70 -3.29
C ILE A 155 -11.46 -3.92 -3.58
N ASP A 156 -12.78 -3.76 -3.44
CA ASP A 156 -13.74 -4.81 -3.76
C ASP A 156 -13.66 -5.21 -5.24
N GLY A 157 -13.58 -4.22 -6.13
CA GLY A 157 -13.38 -4.47 -7.56
C GLY A 157 -12.07 -5.21 -7.87
N CYS A 158 -11.01 -5.00 -7.09
CA CYS A 158 -9.78 -5.80 -7.18
C CYS A 158 -10.03 -7.26 -6.78
N ALA A 159 -10.74 -7.49 -5.67
CA ALA A 159 -11.10 -8.85 -5.23
C ALA A 159 -11.96 -9.57 -6.27
N GLU A 160 -13.01 -8.91 -6.77
CA GLU A 160 -13.89 -9.43 -7.83
C GLU A 160 -13.14 -9.75 -9.12
N SER A 161 -12.12 -8.95 -9.45
CA SER A 161 -11.28 -9.17 -10.63
C SER A 161 -10.27 -10.32 -10.45
N GLY A 162 -10.11 -10.83 -9.23
CA GLY A 162 -9.21 -11.94 -8.91
C GLY A 162 -7.78 -11.52 -8.57
N PHE A 163 -7.57 -10.30 -8.07
CA PHE A 163 -6.30 -9.94 -7.42
C PHE A 163 -6.16 -10.65 -6.06
N GLN A 164 -4.93 -10.78 -5.55
CA GLN A 164 -4.63 -11.39 -4.24
C GLN A 164 -4.30 -10.34 -3.19
N ALA A 165 -3.91 -9.14 -3.63
CA ALA A 165 -3.51 -8.06 -2.75
C ALA A 165 -3.85 -6.69 -3.34
N VAL A 166 -3.77 -5.66 -2.50
CA VAL A 166 -3.84 -4.25 -2.89
C VAL A 166 -2.61 -3.48 -2.40
N GLU A 167 -2.14 -2.53 -3.19
CA GLU A 167 -1.16 -1.51 -2.77
C GLU A 167 -1.82 -0.11 -2.82
N PRO A 168 -2.24 0.45 -1.66
CA PRO A 168 -2.71 1.83 -1.60
C PRO A 168 -1.53 2.81 -1.72
N ASP A 169 -1.41 3.48 -2.86
CA ASP A 169 -0.35 4.42 -3.16
C ASP A 169 -0.53 5.78 -2.46
N ASN A 170 0.54 6.56 -2.37
CA ASN A 170 0.58 7.90 -1.75
C ASN A 170 0.32 7.94 -0.24
N LEU A 171 0.62 6.87 0.49
CA LEU A 171 0.50 6.78 1.95
C LEU A 171 1.23 7.93 2.69
N ASP A 172 2.31 8.45 2.12
CA ASP A 172 3.11 9.57 2.63
C ASP A 172 2.59 10.96 2.22
N SER A 173 1.36 11.08 1.68
CA SER A 173 0.83 12.37 1.19
C SER A 173 0.87 13.50 2.23
N TYR A 174 0.88 13.19 3.53
CA TYR A 174 1.07 14.18 4.58
C TYR A 174 2.40 14.95 4.47
N GLU A 175 3.45 14.37 3.88
CA GLU A 175 4.74 15.05 3.66
C GLU A 175 4.65 16.16 2.61
N ARG A 176 3.61 16.12 1.75
CA ARG A 176 3.34 17.06 0.66
C ARG A 176 2.09 17.90 0.91
N SER A 177 1.63 17.96 2.17
CA SER A 177 0.35 18.57 2.56
C SER A 177 0.48 19.98 3.15
N ASP A 178 1.66 20.61 3.09
CA ASP A 178 1.95 21.88 3.79
C ASP A 178 1.64 21.88 5.30
N GLY A 179 1.69 20.69 5.91
CA GLY A 179 1.39 20.48 7.32
C GLY A 179 -0.10 20.45 7.65
N LEU A 180 -0.98 20.40 6.64
CA LEU A 180 -2.43 20.29 6.81
C LEU A 180 -2.88 18.86 7.15
N LEU A 181 -2.09 17.85 6.75
CA LEU A 181 -2.28 16.46 7.15
C LEU A 181 -1.14 16.01 8.06
N THR A 182 -1.46 15.12 8.99
CA THR A 182 -0.46 14.48 9.85
C THR A 182 -0.23 13.04 9.44
N ARG A 183 0.92 12.48 9.84
CA ARG A 183 1.17 11.04 9.74
C ARG A 183 0.06 10.20 10.38
N ALA A 184 -0.49 10.67 11.51
CA ALA A 184 -1.54 9.96 12.22
C ALA A 184 -2.86 9.94 11.43
N ASP A 185 -3.16 10.97 10.64
CA ASP A 185 -4.34 11.00 9.78
C ASP A 185 -4.25 9.93 8.69
N ASN A 186 -3.11 9.85 8.02
CA ASN A 186 -2.89 8.84 6.97
C ASN A 186 -2.81 7.42 7.55
N ALA A 187 -2.18 7.21 8.70
CA ALA A 187 -2.17 5.91 9.39
C ALA A 187 -3.59 5.47 9.78
N ALA A 188 -4.42 6.39 10.30
CA ALA A 188 -5.81 6.09 10.64
C ALA A 188 -6.65 5.77 9.40
N PHE A 189 -6.37 6.40 8.26
CA PHE A 189 -7.05 6.07 7.00
C PHE A 189 -6.58 4.72 6.43
N ALA A 190 -5.26 4.48 6.41
CA ALA A 190 -4.69 3.19 5.98
C ALA A 190 -5.27 2.01 6.77
N LYS A 191 -5.52 2.19 8.07
CA LYS A 191 -6.15 1.18 8.92
C LYS A 191 -7.57 0.82 8.47
N LEU A 192 -8.34 1.79 7.97
CA LEU A 192 -9.66 1.53 7.39
C LEU A 192 -9.55 0.74 6.09
N LEU A 193 -8.56 1.07 5.26
CA LEU A 193 -8.30 0.36 4.00
C LEU A 193 -7.83 -1.08 4.24
N ALA A 194 -6.96 -1.30 5.24
CA ALA A 194 -6.51 -2.62 5.62
C ALA A 194 -7.67 -3.51 6.10
N GLY A 195 -8.53 -2.97 6.97
CA GLY A 195 -9.74 -3.66 7.39
C GLY A 195 -10.62 -4.07 6.19
N ARG A 196 -10.82 -3.17 5.22
CA ARG A 196 -11.61 -3.48 4.02
C ARG A 196 -10.94 -4.53 3.13
N ALA A 197 -9.63 -4.43 2.92
CA ALA A 197 -8.87 -5.40 2.13
C ALA A 197 -8.98 -6.81 2.74
N HIS A 198 -8.78 -6.93 4.06
CA HIS A 198 -8.91 -8.21 4.76
C HIS A 198 -10.32 -8.77 4.73
N GLU A 199 -11.36 -7.93 4.87
CA GLU A 199 -12.76 -8.34 4.69
C GLU A 199 -13.04 -8.89 3.28
N ALA A 200 -12.37 -8.34 2.26
CA ALA A 200 -12.45 -8.79 0.87
C ALA A 200 -11.51 -9.97 0.55
N GLY A 201 -10.74 -10.48 1.53
CA GLY A 201 -9.79 -11.58 1.34
C GLY A 201 -8.49 -11.20 0.65
N LEU A 202 -8.16 -9.91 0.62
CA LEU A 202 -6.95 -9.37 0.00
C LEU A 202 -5.90 -9.05 1.06
N ALA A 203 -4.64 -9.38 0.78
CA ALA A 203 -3.53 -8.81 1.54
C ALA A 203 -3.36 -7.32 1.20
N ILE A 204 -2.79 -6.53 2.11
CA ILE A 204 -2.55 -5.10 1.89
C ILE A 204 -1.09 -4.73 2.10
N GLY A 205 -0.53 -4.04 1.10
CA GLY A 205 0.87 -3.60 1.11
C GLY A 205 1.03 -2.20 1.71
N GLN A 206 2.05 -2.00 2.52
CA GLN A 206 2.53 -0.65 2.81
C GLN A 206 3.27 -0.12 1.59
N LYS A 207 2.80 1.00 1.02
CA LYS A 207 3.55 1.73 -0.01
C LYS A 207 4.50 2.73 0.64
N ASN A 208 5.80 2.60 0.39
CA ASN A 208 6.83 3.52 0.88
C ASN A 208 6.68 3.80 2.41
N THR A 209 7.00 5.02 2.86
CA THR A 209 6.68 5.50 4.21
C THR A 209 7.36 4.72 5.36
N THR A 210 8.71 4.68 5.36
CA THR A 210 9.51 3.98 6.40
C THR A 210 9.20 4.41 7.84
N ASP A 211 8.72 5.63 8.03
CA ASP A 211 8.39 6.17 9.33
C ASP A 211 7.07 5.66 9.92
N LEU A 212 6.34 4.81 9.18
CA LEU A 212 5.20 4.00 9.63
C LEU A 212 5.52 2.53 9.88
N LEU A 213 6.75 2.05 9.63
CA LEU A 213 7.12 0.64 9.85
C LEU A 213 6.78 0.15 11.28
N GLY A 214 6.99 1.01 12.28
CA GLY A 214 6.66 0.69 13.68
C GLY A 214 5.16 0.57 13.99
N GLN A 215 4.28 1.00 13.08
CA GLN A 215 2.81 0.94 13.21
C GLN A 215 2.17 -0.08 12.25
N ARG A 216 2.95 -0.78 11.43
CA ARG A 216 2.43 -1.69 10.39
C ARG A 216 1.44 -2.75 10.92
N GLU A 217 1.71 -3.33 12.09
CA GLU A 217 0.84 -4.33 12.73
C GLU A 217 -0.47 -3.69 13.24
N GLU A 218 -0.40 -2.46 13.76
CA GLU A 218 -1.59 -1.74 14.23
C GLU A 218 -2.48 -1.31 13.05
N ILE A 219 -1.86 -0.95 11.93
CA ILE A 219 -2.55 -0.58 10.69
C ILE A 219 -3.12 -1.83 10.00
N GLY A 220 -2.39 -2.96 10.03
CA GLY A 220 -2.77 -4.22 9.39
C GLY A 220 -2.09 -4.46 8.04
N PHE A 221 -0.88 -3.94 7.81
CA PHE A 221 -0.13 -4.23 6.58
C PHE A 221 0.52 -5.62 6.63
N ASP A 222 0.48 -6.33 5.50
CA ASP A 222 0.95 -7.72 5.36
C ASP A 222 2.30 -7.85 4.64
N PHE A 223 2.62 -6.87 3.78
CA PHE A 223 3.85 -6.80 3.00
C PHE A 223 4.18 -5.34 2.67
N ALA A 224 5.28 -5.07 1.96
CA ALA A 224 5.60 -3.73 1.49
C ALA A 224 5.89 -3.68 -0.02
N VAL A 225 5.57 -2.53 -0.61
CA VAL A 225 6.06 -2.12 -1.92
C VAL A 225 6.81 -0.81 -1.74
N ALA A 226 8.11 -0.83 -2.02
CA ALA A 226 8.99 0.30 -1.77
C ALA A 226 9.68 0.74 -3.06
N GLU A 227 9.60 2.03 -3.36
CA GLU A 227 10.33 2.65 -4.44
C GLU A 227 11.64 3.23 -3.91
N GLU A 228 12.72 2.96 -4.62
CA GLU A 228 14.05 3.53 -4.38
C GLU A 228 14.64 3.27 -2.98
N CYS A 229 14.28 2.17 -2.30
CA CYS A 229 14.84 1.89 -0.98
C CYS A 229 16.39 1.76 -1.00
N GLY A 230 16.97 1.33 -2.13
CA GLY A 230 18.41 1.25 -2.31
C GLY A 230 19.04 2.64 -2.37
N ARG A 231 18.37 3.57 -3.05
CA ARG A 231 18.75 4.99 -3.07
C ARG A 231 18.77 5.60 -1.67
N TYR A 232 17.76 5.30 -0.86
CA TYR A 232 17.55 5.88 0.47
C TYR A 232 18.18 5.10 1.64
N ASP A 233 18.83 3.97 1.36
CA ASP A 233 19.39 3.06 2.38
C ASP A 233 18.34 2.47 3.35
N GLU A 234 17.15 2.18 2.81
CA GLU A 234 15.96 1.76 3.58
C GLU A 234 15.60 0.28 3.41
N CYS A 235 16.19 -0.42 2.43
CA CYS A 235 15.74 -1.77 2.08
C CYS A 235 15.81 -2.77 3.23
N ALA A 236 16.85 -2.67 4.08
CA ALA A 236 17.01 -3.57 5.21
C ALA A 236 15.93 -3.35 6.29
N ASP A 237 15.44 -2.11 6.44
CA ASP A 237 14.38 -1.78 7.39
C ASP A 237 13.05 -2.40 6.95
N TYR A 238 12.72 -2.32 5.65
CA TYR A 238 11.55 -3.02 5.10
C TYR A 238 11.69 -4.54 5.22
N ALA A 239 12.83 -5.10 4.81
CA ALA A 239 13.08 -6.54 4.85
C ALA A 239 12.88 -7.10 6.27
N SER A 240 13.44 -6.42 7.27
CA SER A 240 13.28 -6.80 8.68
C SER A 240 11.85 -6.62 9.19
N ALA A 241 11.12 -5.61 8.72
CA ALA A 241 9.76 -5.34 9.18
C ALA A 241 8.76 -6.35 8.63
N TYR A 242 8.94 -6.84 7.41
CA TYR A 242 7.95 -7.64 6.67
C TYR A 242 8.35 -9.10 6.48
N ASP A 243 9.34 -9.60 7.23
CA ASP A 243 9.88 -10.96 7.07
C ASP A 243 10.17 -11.26 5.59
N ASP A 244 10.92 -10.34 4.97
CA ASP A 244 11.36 -10.36 3.58
C ASP A 244 10.23 -10.30 2.50
N LYS A 245 8.97 -10.07 2.89
CA LYS A 245 7.83 -9.85 1.96
C LYS A 245 7.82 -8.41 1.46
N VAL A 246 8.79 -8.09 0.62
CA VAL A 246 9.01 -6.74 0.11
C VAL A 246 9.25 -6.80 -1.38
N PHE A 247 8.49 -5.99 -2.12
CA PHE A 247 8.73 -5.70 -3.52
C PHE A 247 9.40 -4.33 -3.63
N VAL A 248 10.63 -4.29 -4.15
CA VAL A 248 11.38 -3.05 -4.35
C VAL A 248 11.40 -2.67 -5.81
N VAL A 249 11.14 -1.41 -6.12
CA VAL A 249 11.24 -0.83 -7.46
C VAL A 249 12.35 0.22 -7.48
N GLU A 250 13.34 0.02 -8.36
CA GLU A 250 14.45 0.95 -8.55
C GLU A 250 14.40 1.57 -9.95
N TYR A 251 14.59 2.88 -10.04
CA TYR A 251 14.50 3.60 -11.32
C TYR A 251 15.86 3.86 -11.98
N THR A 252 16.95 3.74 -11.22
CA THR A 252 18.31 3.90 -11.75
C THR A 252 19.09 2.58 -11.74
N ALA A 253 20.10 2.49 -12.61
CA ALA A 253 20.95 1.31 -12.65
C ALA A 253 21.81 1.16 -11.39
N ASP A 254 22.18 2.28 -10.78
CA ASP A 254 23.12 2.33 -9.66
C ASP A 254 22.42 1.93 -8.37
N ASP A 255 21.23 2.49 -8.14
CA ASP A 255 20.39 2.16 -6.98
C ASP A 255 19.92 0.70 -7.05
N PHE A 256 19.55 0.21 -8.24
CA PHE A 256 19.28 -1.22 -8.48
C PHE A 256 20.45 -2.12 -8.09
N ARG A 257 21.68 -1.81 -8.55
CA ARG A 257 22.85 -2.63 -8.19
C ARG A 257 23.13 -2.60 -6.69
N LYS A 258 22.93 -1.44 -6.05
CA LYS A 258 23.08 -1.27 -4.60
C LYS A 258 22.06 -2.14 -3.85
N ALA A 259 20.78 -2.07 -4.20
CA ALA A 259 19.72 -2.91 -3.64
C ALA A 259 20.00 -4.40 -3.87
N CYS A 260 20.29 -4.84 -5.10
CA CYS A 260 20.62 -6.24 -5.38
C CYS A 260 21.77 -6.77 -4.52
N SER A 261 22.86 -5.99 -4.40
CA SER A 261 24.04 -6.43 -3.66
C SER A 261 23.84 -6.49 -2.15
N SER A 262 22.87 -5.74 -1.61
CA SER A 262 22.60 -5.66 -0.18
C SER A 262 21.49 -6.63 0.27
N VAL A 263 20.42 -6.76 -0.51
CA VAL A 263 19.19 -7.44 -0.08
C VAL A 263 18.56 -8.37 -1.13
N GLY A 264 19.04 -8.40 -2.39
CA GLY A 264 18.43 -9.22 -3.47
C GLY A 264 18.49 -10.74 -3.26
N ALA A 265 19.27 -11.21 -2.27
CA ALA A 265 19.20 -12.62 -1.86
C ALA A 265 17.98 -12.94 -0.97
N LYS A 266 17.25 -11.92 -0.51
CA LYS A 266 16.18 -12.02 0.49
C LYS A 266 14.86 -11.42 0.01
N ILE A 267 14.91 -10.28 -0.66
CA ILE A 267 13.72 -9.55 -1.10
C ILE A 267 13.78 -9.30 -2.61
N SER A 268 12.61 -9.15 -3.22
CA SER A 268 12.48 -8.93 -4.65
C SER A 268 12.86 -7.50 -5.00
N VAL A 269 13.77 -7.33 -5.95
CA VAL A 269 14.17 -6.01 -6.45
C VAL A 269 14.03 -5.99 -7.97
N VAL A 270 13.15 -5.12 -8.46
CA VAL A 270 12.97 -4.87 -9.89
C VAL A 270 13.53 -3.50 -10.26
N ARG A 271 14.20 -3.41 -11.40
CA ARG A 271 14.48 -2.13 -12.06
C ARG A 271 13.45 -1.88 -13.14
N ARG A 272 12.81 -0.71 -13.08
CA ARG A 272 11.91 -0.20 -14.11
C ARG A 272 12.37 1.18 -14.60
N ASP A 273 11.75 1.65 -15.67
CA ASP A 273 11.78 3.05 -16.03
C ASP A 273 10.78 3.84 -15.18
N LEU A 274 10.99 5.15 -15.02
CA LEU A 274 10.18 5.99 -14.13
C LEU A 274 8.70 6.04 -14.54
N ASP A 275 8.43 6.02 -15.85
CA ASP A 275 7.07 6.04 -16.40
C ASP A 275 6.43 4.63 -16.41
N VAL A 276 7.17 3.61 -15.96
CA VAL A 276 6.74 2.21 -15.84
C VAL A 276 6.09 1.68 -17.13
N VAL A 277 6.63 2.05 -18.30
CA VAL A 277 5.96 1.79 -19.57
C VAL A 277 5.88 0.29 -19.88
N PRO A 278 4.84 -0.19 -20.61
CA PRO A 278 4.73 -1.59 -20.98
C PRO A 278 5.86 -2.09 -21.89
N ALA A 279 6.12 -3.41 -21.86
CA ALA A 279 7.06 -4.04 -22.79
C ALA A 279 6.75 -3.70 -24.26
N GLY A 280 7.80 -3.39 -25.02
CA GLY A 280 7.67 -2.98 -26.43
C GLY A 280 7.41 -1.49 -26.64
N ARG A 281 7.24 -0.69 -25.58
CA ARG A 281 7.19 0.77 -25.65
C ARG A 281 8.61 1.36 -25.57
N PRO A 282 8.89 2.49 -26.27
CA PRO A 282 10.15 3.20 -26.10
C PRO A 282 10.35 3.58 -24.63
N GLY A 283 11.56 3.34 -24.10
CA GLY A 283 11.89 3.61 -22.70
C GLY A 283 11.78 2.41 -21.76
N TYR A 284 11.15 1.31 -22.19
CA TYR A 284 10.97 0.11 -21.37
C TYR A 284 12.29 -0.41 -20.76
N VAL A 285 12.32 -0.51 -19.43
CA VAL A 285 13.40 -1.14 -18.68
C VAL A 285 12.84 -2.23 -17.77
N PHE A 286 13.39 -3.44 -17.83
CA PHE A 286 13.10 -4.49 -16.86
C PHE A 286 14.39 -5.24 -16.52
N ARG A 287 14.75 -5.28 -15.24
CA ARG A 287 15.76 -6.18 -14.67
C ARG A 287 15.28 -6.62 -13.30
N ALA A 288 15.57 -7.84 -12.90
CA ALA A 288 15.21 -8.34 -11.58
C ALA A 288 16.42 -9.00 -10.92
N CYS A 289 16.44 -8.92 -9.61
CA CYS A 289 17.20 -9.67 -8.64
C CYS A 289 16.34 -9.69 -7.35
#